data_AF-A0A7V3UG02-F1
#
_entry.id   AF-A0A7V3UG02-F1
#
_cell.length_a   1.000
_cell.length_b   1.000
_cell.length_c   1.000
_cell.angle_alpha   90.00
_cell.angle_beta   90.00
_cell.angle_gamma   90.00
#
_symmetry.space_group_name_H-M   'P 1'
#
loop_
_entity.id
_entity.type
_entity.pdbx_description
1 polymer ?
#
loop_
_entity_poly.entity_id
_entity_poly.type
_entity_poly.pdbx_seq_one_letter_code
_entity_poly.pdbx_strand_id
1 'polypeptide(L)'
;MTGREHYIAGVAASIVVGMASYVSHGNKSIAWTVALSGILSTTFLDPDLDMAENALINRKYTPGVVKRWGFFKFIWFPYGYVFRHRSIFTHFPFLSDLLRLLYLFVVIFLPIDFILFKLSLTPKLMTLHLKTSELLAVWLGMGSATAVHYLTDLFTTEFFTDGGPPRQAKGYSQSPQGPYRRHDPDRDYHKGRDPYRRYDPDQDPD
;
A
#
# COMPACT_ATOMS: atom_id res chain seq x y z
N MET A 1 3.45 12.37 -3.68
CA MET A 1 4.30 12.31 -2.45
C MET A 1 4.80 10.88 -2.28
N THR A 2 5.79 10.61 -1.43
CA THR A 2 6.18 9.23 -1.09
C THR A 2 5.22 8.65 -0.05
N GLY A 3 5.07 7.32 0.02
CA GLY A 3 4.20 6.69 1.03
C GLY A 3 4.57 7.05 2.49
N ARG A 4 5.83 7.43 2.75
CA ARG A 4 6.26 7.95 4.06
C ARG A 4 5.68 9.34 4.33
N GLU A 5 5.63 10.19 3.32
CA GLU A 5 5.08 11.54 3.43
C GLU A 5 3.57 11.51 3.66
N HIS A 6 2.83 10.65 2.92
CA HIS A 6 1.40 10.45 3.16
C HIS A 6 1.13 9.97 4.60
N TYR A 7 1.93 9.02 5.10
CA TYR A 7 1.84 8.55 6.48
C TYR A 7 2.05 9.67 7.51
N ILE A 8 3.10 10.49 7.35
CA ILE A 8 3.38 11.60 8.27
C ILE A 8 2.25 12.64 8.22
N ALA A 9 1.78 12.97 7.02
CA ALA A 9 0.68 13.92 6.82
C ALA A 9 -0.62 13.41 7.47
N GLY A 10 -0.94 12.12 7.30
CA GLY A 10 -2.10 11.48 7.93
C GLY A 10 -2.03 11.50 9.46
N VAL A 11 -0.86 11.20 10.05
CA VAL A 11 -0.67 11.27 11.51
C VAL A 11 -0.84 12.70 12.02
N ALA A 12 -0.19 13.68 11.37
CA ALA A 12 -0.30 15.08 11.76
C ALA A 12 -1.75 15.57 11.69
N ALA A 13 -2.46 15.26 10.60
CA ALA A 13 -3.86 15.60 10.43
C ALA A 13 -4.74 14.97 11.52
N SER A 14 -4.53 13.70 11.84
CA SER A 14 -5.30 12.99 12.87
C SER A 14 -5.16 13.64 14.26
N ILE A 15 -3.94 14.09 14.61
CA ILE A 15 -3.70 14.82 15.86
C ILE A 15 -4.44 16.16 15.86
N VAL A 16 -4.32 16.94 14.78
CA VAL A 16 -4.97 18.25 14.66
C VAL A 16 -6.48 18.13 14.74
N VAL A 17 -7.08 17.18 14.01
CA VAL A 17 -8.54 16.98 14.02
C VAL A 17 -9.03 16.46 15.39
N GLY A 18 -8.24 15.62 16.06
CA GLY A 18 -8.53 15.23 17.46
C GLY A 18 -8.51 16.41 18.42
N MET A 19 -7.50 17.29 18.33
CA MET A 19 -7.44 18.52 19.14
C MET A 19 -8.61 19.46 18.84
N ALA A 20 -8.93 19.68 17.56
CA ALA A 20 -10.08 20.49 17.16
C ALA A 20 -11.38 19.93 17.72
N SER A 21 -11.58 18.60 17.66
CA SER A 21 -12.74 17.93 18.23
C SER A 21 -12.86 18.16 19.75
N TYR A 22 -11.73 18.17 20.48
CA TYR A 22 -11.71 18.47 21.91
C TYR A 22 -12.12 19.92 22.18
N VAL A 23 -11.56 20.87 21.44
CA VAL A 23 -11.88 22.31 21.59
C VAL A 23 -13.36 22.56 21.32
N SER A 24 -13.95 21.90 20.33
CA SER A 24 -15.36 22.10 19.96
C SER A 24 -16.36 21.48 20.94
N HIS A 25 -16.06 20.34 21.57
CA HIS A 25 -17.04 19.58 22.36
C HIS A 25 -16.67 19.37 23.83
N GLY A 26 -15.43 19.69 24.23
CA GLY A 26 -14.90 19.45 25.58
C GLY A 26 -14.76 17.97 25.97
N ASN A 27 -15.05 17.03 25.06
CA ASN A 27 -15.09 15.61 25.35
C ASN A 27 -13.77 14.92 24.98
N LYS A 28 -12.99 14.56 26.01
CA LYS A 28 -11.69 13.87 25.86
C LYS A 28 -11.81 12.51 25.16
N SER A 29 -12.88 11.76 25.43
CA SER A 29 -13.06 10.42 24.86
C SER A 29 -13.27 10.49 23.34
N ILE A 30 -14.11 11.42 22.87
CA ILE A 30 -14.31 11.65 21.43
C ILE A 30 -13.01 12.12 20.77
N ALA A 31 -12.31 13.08 21.37
CA ALA A 31 -11.05 13.59 20.84
C ALA A 31 -9.99 12.50 20.68
N TRP A 32 -9.82 11.64 21.69
CA TRP A 32 -8.92 10.49 21.60
C TRP A 32 -9.37 9.49 20.54
N THR A 33 -10.68 9.23 20.45
CA THR A 33 -11.23 8.30 19.46
C THR A 33 -10.94 8.79 18.03
N VAL A 34 -11.13 10.08 17.76
CA VAL A 34 -10.79 10.71 16.47
C VAL A 34 -9.29 10.60 16.17
N ALA A 35 -8.43 11.00 17.10
CA ALA A 35 -6.99 10.99 16.87
C ALA A 35 -6.44 9.58 16.65
N LEU A 36 -6.82 8.63 17.51
CA LEU A 36 -6.34 7.26 17.45
C LEU A 36 -6.88 6.53 16.22
N SER A 37 -8.16 6.69 15.88
CA SER A 37 -8.71 6.06 14.67
C SER A 37 -8.04 6.58 13.40
N GLY A 38 -7.76 7.88 13.29
CA GLY A 38 -7.02 8.46 12.17
C GLY A 38 -5.58 7.93 12.07
N ILE A 39 -4.86 7.89 13.20
CA ILE A 39 -3.48 7.35 13.25
C ILE A 39 -3.47 5.87 12.87
N LEU A 40 -4.38 5.07 13.43
CA LEU A 40 -4.50 3.65 13.09
C LEU A 40 -4.88 3.47 11.62
N SER A 41 -5.74 4.34 11.08
CA SER A 41 -6.12 4.33 9.66
C SER A 41 -4.91 4.54 8.76
N THR A 42 -4.16 5.62 8.92
CA THR A 42 -2.98 5.85 8.06
C THR A 42 -1.85 4.83 8.29
N THR A 43 -1.81 4.20 9.48
CA THR A 43 -0.82 3.17 9.77
C THR A 43 -1.18 1.83 9.11
N PHE A 44 -2.44 1.40 9.23
CA PHE A 44 -2.85 0.03 8.90
C PHE A 44 -3.98 -0.06 7.87
N LEU A 45 -4.80 0.98 7.69
CA LEU A 45 -5.97 0.98 6.80
C LEU A 45 -5.89 2.10 5.74
N ASP A 46 -4.68 2.39 5.28
CA ASP A 46 -4.42 3.44 4.29
C ASP A 46 -4.93 3.03 2.88
N PRO A 47 -5.35 3.98 2.02
CA PRO A 47 -5.81 3.70 0.65
C PRO A 47 -4.89 2.78 -0.17
N ASP A 48 -3.58 2.93 -0.02
CA ASP A 48 -2.55 2.16 -0.75
C ASP A 48 -2.56 0.65 -0.46
N LEU A 49 -3.43 0.17 0.43
CA LEU A 49 -3.71 -1.26 0.56
C LEU A 49 -4.28 -1.88 -0.73
N ASP A 50 -4.85 -1.08 -1.63
CA ASP A 50 -5.25 -1.52 -2.97
C ASP A 50 -4.04 -1.94 -3.84
N MET A 51 -2.82 -1.58 -3.47
CA MET A 51 -1.59 -2.04 -4.12
C MET A 51 -1.04 -3.34 -3.50
N ALA A 52 -1.82 -4.06 -2.68
CA ALA A 52 -1.35 -5.28 -2.01
C ALA A 52 -0.91 -6.39 -2.99
N GLU A 53 -1.42 -6.43 -4.21
CA GLU A 53 -0.97 -7.37 -5.26
C GLU A 53 0.52 -7.22 -5.59
N ASN A 54 1.06 -6.00 -5.52
CA ASN A 54 2.49 -5.74 -5.73
C ASN A 54 3.36 -6.46 -4.70
N ALA A 55 2.81 -6.80 -3.53
CA ALA A 55 3.52 -7.56 -2.51
C ALA A 55 3.82 -9.01 -2.87
N LEU A 56 3.12 -9.57 -3.85
CA LEU A 56 3.38 -10.89 -4.41
C LEU A 56 4.34 -10.83 -5.60
N ILE A 57 4.25 -9.77 -6.41
CA ILE A 57 5.05 -9.61 -7.63
C ILE A 57 6.46 -9.13 -7.30
N ASN A 58 6.58 -8.09 -6.47
CA ASN A 58 7.88 -7.48 -6.18
C ASN A 58 7.90 -6.70 -4.87
N ARG A 59 8.71 -7.19 -3.92
CA ARG A 59 8.89 -6.58 -2.58
C ARG A 59 9.35 -5.12 -2.60
N LYS A 60 10.05 -4.69 -3.65
CA LYS A 60 10.52 -3.31 -3.83
C LYS A 60 9.35 -2.33 -3.98
N TYR A 61 8.31 -2.72 -4.71
CA TYR A 61 7.13 -1.88 -4.98
C TYR A 61 6.01 -2.04 -3.95
N THR A 62 6.21 -2.86 -2.92
CA THR A 62 5.22 -3.01 -1.84
C THR A 62 5.16 -1.73 -0.98
N PRO A 63 3.98 -1.08 -0.86
CA PRO A 63 3.83 0.10 -0.03
C PRO A 63 4.14 -0.15 1.44
N GLY A 64 4.45 0.93 2.16
CA GLY A 64 4.74 0.87 3.60
C GLY A 64 3.57 0.30 4.40
N VAL A 65 2.33 0.69 4.08
CA VAL A 65 1.12 0.19 4.76
C VAL A 65 1.01 -1.33 4.61
N VAL A 66 1.21 -1.88 3.41
CA VAL A 66 1.15 -3.33 3.16
C VAL A 66 2.26 -4.07 3.93
N LYS A 67 3.45 -3.48 4.05
CA LYS A 67 4.55 -4.05 4.84
C LYS A 67 4.22 -4.13 6.33
N ARG A 68 3.48 -3.16 6.88
CA ARG A 68 3.12 -3.12 8.31
C ARG A 68 2.18 -4.24 8.74
N TRP A 69 1.41 -4.82 7.81
CA TRP A 69 0.63 -6.04 8.06
C TRP A 69 1.49 -7.30 8.22
N GLY A 70 2.76 -7.25 7.82
CA GLY A 70 3.71 -8.35 8.01
C GLY A 70 3.22 -9.64 7.36
N PHE A 71 3.04 -10.68 8.18
CA PHE A 71 2.51 -11.96 7.73
C PHE A 71 1.08 -11.84 7.20
N PHE A 72 0.23 -11.00 7.80
CA PHE A 72 -1.20 -10.88 7.48
C PHE A 72 -1.48 -10.06 6.21
N LYS A 73 -0.46 -9.62 5.48
CA LYS A 73 -0.64 -8.83 4.24
C LYS A 73 -1.42 -9.59 3.14
N PHE A 74 -1.42 -10.93 3.16
CA PHE A 74 -2.18 -11.74 2.19
C PHE A 74 -3.69 -11.47 2.27
N ILE A 75 -4.18 -11.02 3.44
CA ILE A 75 -5.58 -10.64 3.63
C ILE A 75 -5.98 -9.54 2.65
N TRP A 76 -5.06 -8.65 2.26
CA TRP A 76 -5.36 -7.54 1.35
C TRP A 76 -5.21 -7.91 -0.12
N PHE A 77 -4.73 -9.11 -0.44
CA PHE A 77 -4.54 -9.51 -1.83
C PHE A 77 -5.84 -9.50 -2.66
N PRO A 78 -6.96 -10.12 -2.19
CA PRO A 78 -8.22 -10.05 -2.93
C PRO A 78 -8.70 -8.60 -3.11
N TYR A 79 -8.52 -7.76 -2.09
CA TYR A 79 -8.88 -6.35 -2.14
C TYR A 79 -8.13 -5.59 -3.25
N GLY A 80 -6.80 -5.71 -3.29
CA GLY A 80 -5.99 -5.04 -4.32
C GLY A 80 -6.14 -5.63 -5.73
N TYR A 81 -6.51 -6.91 -5.83
CA TYR A 81 -6.79 -7.54 -7.12
C TYR A 81 -8.14 -7.08 -7.71
N VAL A 82 -9.15 -6.87 -6.86
CA VAL A 82 -10.50 -6.48 -7.29
C VAL A 82 -10.60 -4.99 -7.59
N PHE A 83 -9.98 -4.14 -6.77
CA PHE A 83 -10.10 -2.71 -6.92
C PHE A 83 -8.86 -2.11 -7.59
N ARG A 84 -9.10 -1.34 -8.66
CA ARG A 84 -8.04 -0.57 -9.32
C ARG A 84 -7.45 0.47 -8.35
N HIS A 85 -6.12 0.57 -8.34
CA HIS A 85 -5.42 1.62 -7.60
C HIS A 85 -5.95 3.01 -7.98
N ARG A 86 -6.13 3.89 -6.98
CA ARG A 86 -6.66 5.26 -7.15
C ARG A 86 -8.07 5.37 -7.73
N SER A 87 -8.87 4.31 -7.65
CA SER A 87 -10.29 4.42 -7.96
C SER A 87 -11.04 5.23 -6.88
N ILE A 88 -12.24 5.70 -7.22
CA ILE A 88 -13.14 6.33 -6.26
C ILE A 88 -13.40 5.39 -5.06
N PHE A 89 -13.47 4.08 -5.30
CA PHE A 89 -13.71 3.10 -4.24
C PHE A 89 -12.55 2.94 -3.26
N THR A 90 -11.31 3.21 -3.67
CA THR A 90 -10.13 2.96 -2.84
C THR A 90 -9.52 4.21 -2.23
N HIS A 91 -9.62 5.37 -2.90
CA HIS A 91 -9.04 6.62 -2.42
C HIS A 91 -10.08 7.69 -2.03
N PHE A 92 -11.37 7.57 -2.39
CA PHE A 92 -12.34 8.59 -1.98
C PHE A 92 -12.51 8.57 -0.45
N PRO A 93 -12.37 9.73 0.24
CA PRO A 93 -12.46 9.78 1.69
C PRO A 93 -13.81 9.28 2.19
N PHE A 94 -13.83 8.66 3.37
CA PHE A 94 -15.01 8.09 4.03
C PHE A 94 -15.63 6.87 3.33
N LEU A 95 -15.82 6.91 2.00
CA LEU A 95 -16.33 5.77 1.24
C LEU A 95 -15.33 4.62 1.25
N SER A 96 -14.08 4.92 0.95
CA SER A 96 -13.03 3.90 0.93
C SER A 96 -12.74 3.33 2.32
N ASP A 97 -12.87 4.15 3.37
CA ASP A 97 -12.77 3.70 4.76
C ASP A 97 -13.89 2.71 5.10
N LEU A 98 -15.13 3.02 4.72
CA LEU A 98 -16.27 2.13 4.92
C LEU A 98 -16.06 0.80 4.17
N LEU A 99 -15.56 0.85 2.94
CA LEU A 99 -15.27 -0.36 2.16
C LEU A 99 -14.17 -1.22 2.78
N ARG A 100 -13.08 -0.62 3.28
CA ARG A 100 -12.02 -1.35 3.99
C ARG A 100 -12.52 -1.96 5.30
N LEU A 101 -13.35 -1.25 6.06
CA LEU A 101 -13.95 -1.78 7.29
C LEU A 101 -14.91 -2.93 6.98
N LEU A 102 -15.77 -2.79 5.96
CA LEU A 102 -16.66 -3.85 5.52
C LEU A 102 -15.88 -5.08 5.03
N TYR A 103 -14.80 -4.85 4.29
CA TYR A 103 -13.91 -5.91 3.83
C TYR A 103 -13.32 -6.70 5.01
N LEU A 104 -12.73 -6.01 6.00
CA LEU A 104 -12.20 -6.66 7.20
C LEU A 104 -13.29 -7.34 8.03
N PHE A 105 -14.48 -6.74 8.10
CA PHE A 105 -15.63 -7.33 8.77
C PHE A 105 -15.95 -8.71 8.16
N VAL A 106 -16.01 -8.80 6.84
CA VAL A 106 -16.32 -10.04 6.13
C VAL A 106 -15.17 -11.05 6.18
N VAL A 107 -13.94 -10.61 6.00
CA VAL A 107 -12.78 -11.51 5.84
C VAL A 107 -12.15 -11.93 7.16
N ILE A 108 -12.28 -11.13 8.21
CA ILE A 108 -11.67 -11.41 9.53
C ILE A 108 -12.73 -11.61 10.60
N PHE A 109 -13.57 -10.62 10.83
CA PHE A 109 -14.44 -10.61 12.01
C PHE A 109 -15.51 -11.71 11.95
N LEU A 110 -16.21 -11.86 10.81
CA LEU A 110 -17.23 -12.90 10.64
C LEU A 110 -16.66 -14.33 10.79
N PRO A 111 -15.55 -14.72 10.14
CA PRO A 111 -14.95 -16.04 10.35
C PRO A 111 -14.50 -16.29 11.79
N ILE A 112 -13.89 -15.31 12.45
CA ILE A 112 -13.45 -15.45 13.85
C ILE A 112 -14.68 -15.66 14.75
N ASP A 113 -15.71 -14.84 14.62
CA ASP A 113 -16.91 -14.94 15.45
C ASP A 113 -17.64 -16.29 15.22
N PHE A 114 -17.69 -16.76 13.98
CA PHE A 114 -18.21 -18.09 13.64
C PHE A 114 -17.41 -19.22 14.32
N ILE A 115 -16.07 -19.15 14.31
CA ILE A 115 -15.20 -20.13 14.98
C ILE A 115 -15.44 -20.09 16.50
N LEU A 116 -15.49 -18.90 17.11
CA LEU A 116 -15.75 -18.76 18.55
C LEU A 116 -17.10 -19.34 18.94
N PHE A 117 -18.14 -19.07 18.14
CA PHE A 117 -19.46 -19.67 18.30
C PHE A 117 -19.41 -21.20 18.25
N LYS A 118 -18.70 -21.79 17.28
CA LYS A 118 -18.52 -23.25 17.19
C LYS A 118 -17.77 -23.85 18.38
N LEU A 119 -16.88 -23.08 19.00
CA LEU A 119 -16.17 -23.47 20.22
C LEU A 119 -16.98 -23.20 21.50
N SER A 120 -18.25 -22.78 21.38
CA SER A 120 -19.11 -22.40 22.51
C SER A 120 -18.52 -21.29 23.39
N LEU A 121 -17.63 -20.48 22.81
CA LEU A 121 -17.15 -19.25 23.42
C LEU A 121 -18.12 -18.12 23.08
N THR A 122 -18.34 -17.18 24.00
CA THR A 122 -19.25 -16.06 23.77
C THR A 122 -18.79 -15.24 22.56
N PRO A 123 -19.56 -15.21 21.45
CA PRO A 123 -19.22 -14.39 20.30
C PRO A 123 -19.29 -12.92 20.72
N LYS A 124 -18.14 -12.22 20.66
CA LYS A 124 -18.04 -10.84 21.16
C LYS A 124 -18.74 -9.85 20.23
N LEU A 125 -18.85 -10.15 18.93
CA LEU A 125 -19.49 -9.23 17.98
C LEU A 125 -20.97 -9.00 18.33
N MET A 126 -21.68 -10.05 18.76
CA MET A 126 -23.09 -9.94 19.16
C MET A 126 -23.31 -9.08 20.42
N THR A 127 -22.26 -8.82 21.19
CA THR A 127 -22.33 -8.05 22.44
C THR A 127 -21.76 -6.63 22.33
N LEU A 128 -21.14 -6.29 21.19
CA LEU A 128 -20.45 -5.03 21.00
C LEU A 128 -21.44 -3.86 20.89
N HIS A 129 -21.55 -3.06 21.94
CA HIS A 129 -22.35 -1.84 21.95
C HIS A 129 -21.43 -0.63 21.79
N LEU A 130 -21.36 -0.07 20.58
CA LEU A 130 -20.67 1.19 20.32
C LEU A 130 -21.69 2.33 20.30
N LYS A 131 -21.37 3.45 20.96
CA LYS A 131 -22.23 4.63 20.90
C LYS A 131 -22.14 5.25 19.52
N THR A 132 -23.24 5.79 19.00
CA THR A 132 -23.26 6.49 17.72
C THR A 132 -22.21 7.60 17.65
N SER A 133 -21.99 8.32 18.76
CA SER A 133 -20.94 9.35 18.84
C SER A 133 -19.53 8.80 18.68
N GLU A 134 -19.26 7.60 19.17
CA GLU A 134 -17.96 6.94 19.03
C GLU A 134 -17.76 6.43 17.60
N LEU A 135 -18.80 5.88 16.98
CA LEU A 135 -18.78 5.49 15.57
C LEU A 135 -18.51 6.69 14.65
N LEU A 136 -19.17 7.81 14.89
CA LEU A 136 -18.93 9.05 14.15
C LEU A 136 -17.51 9.60 14.40
N ALA A 137 -17.01 9.49 15.62
CA ALA A 137 -15.64 9.88 15.95
C ALA A 137 -14.60 9.02 15.22
N VAL A 138 -14.80 7.71 15.17
CA VAL A 138 -13.96 6.79 14.38
C VAL A 138 -14.00 7.17 12.90
N TRP A 139 -15.20 7.36 12.36
CA TRP A 139 -15.39 7.67 10.94
C TRP A 139 -14.76 9.02 10.56
N LEU A 140 -14.87 10.02 11.43
CA LEU A 140 -14.22 11.32 11.28
C LEU A 140 -12.69 11.21 11.30
N GLY A 141 -12.14 10.47 12.26
CA GLY A 141 -10.70 10.27 12.38
C GLY A 141 -10.13 9.58 11.14
N MET A 142 -10.70 8.44 10.77
CA MET A 142 -10.28 7.69 9.57
C MET A 142 -10.42 8.53 8.29
N GLY A 143 -11.60 9.12 8.09
CA GLY A 143 -11.91 9.90 6.89
C GLY A 143 -11.02 11.13 6.73
N SER A 144 -10.64 11.78 7.83
CA SER A 144 -9.71 12.92 7.79
C SER A 144 -8.29 12.53 7.36
N ALA A 145 -7.79 11.38 7.83
CA ALA A 145 -6.49 10.85 7.41
C ALA A 145 -6.50 10.49 5.92
N THR A 146 -7.56 9.81 5.47
CA THR A 146 -7.76 9.46 4.05
C THR A 146 -7.96 10.70 3.19
N ALA A 147 -8.64 11.74 3.69
CA ALA A 147 -8.81 13.00 2.98
C ALA A 147 -7.48 13.69 2.69
N VAL A 148 -6.55 13.73 3.66
CA VAL A 148 -5.22 14.30 3.43
C VAL A 148 -4.43 13.48 2.43
N HIS A 149 -4.50 12.13 2.51
CA HIS A 149 -3.91 11.26 1.50
C HIS A 149 -4.47 11.57 0.10
N TYR A 150 -5.79 11.58 -0.04
CA TYR A 150 -6.48 11.86 -1.30
C TYR A 150 -6.14 13.25 -1.86
N LEU A 151 -6.18 14.29 -1.03
CA LEU A 151 -5.86 15.65 -1.46
C LEU A 151 -4.40 15.75 -1.92
N THR A 152 -3.47 15.13 -1.20
CA THR A 152 -2.05 15.19 -1.56
C THR A 152 -1.73 14.47 -2.86
N ASP A 153 -2.42 13.38 -3.17
CA ASP A 153 -2.32 12.76 -4.48
C ASP A 153 -2.87 13.69 -5.60
N LEU A 154 -3.88 14.54 -5.33
CA LEU A 154 -4.53 15.42 -6.32
C LEU A 154 -3.58 16.51 -6.76
N PHE A 155 -2.81 17.04 -5.82
CA PHE A 155 -1.82 18.06 -6.09
C PHE A 155 -0.54 17.49 -6.72
N THR A 156 -0.31 16.17 -6.67
CA THR A 156 0.93 15.57 -7.16
C THR A 156 0.79 14.76 -8.45
N THR A 157 -0.42 14.31 -8.80
CA THR A 157 -0.71 13.51 -10.00
C THR A 157 -2.17 13.64 -10.43
N GLU A 158 -2.46 13.78 -11.72
CA GLU A 158 -3.82 13.88 -12.26
C GLU A 158 -4.64 12.59 -11.98
N PHE A 159 -5.48 12.62 -10.94
CA PHE A 159 -6.26 11.47 -10.43
C PHE A 159 -7.20 10.75 -11.42
N PHE A 160 -7.51 11.36 -12.56
CA PHE A 160 -8.53 10.88 -13.50
C PHE A 160 -8.00 10.62 -14.92
N THR A 161 -6.69 10.73 -15.19
CA THR A 161 -6.17 10.57 -16.56
C THR A 161 -5.67 9.17 -16.94
N ASP A 162 -5.72 8.20 -16.03
CA ASP A 162 -5.37 6.80 -16.35
C ASP A 162 -6.53 6.02 -16.98
N GLY A 163 -7.15 6.62 -18.00
CA GLY A 163 -7.81 5.92 -19.11
C GLY A 163 -6.96 5.95 -20.39
N GLY A 164 -5.79 6.61 -20.39
CA GLY A 164 -4.84 6.63 -21.50
C GLY A 164 -3.74 5.59 -21.33
N PRO A 165 -3.14 5.08 -22.43
CA PRO A 165 -1.96 4.22 -22.35
C PRO A 165 -0.83 4.95 -21.60
N PRO A 166 0.09 4.21 -20.96
CA PRO A 166 1.13 4.79 -20.12
C PRO A 166 1.83 5.92 -20.87
N ARG A 167 1.83 7.14 -20.31
CA ARG A 167 2.71 8.20 -20.79
C ARG A 167 4.14 7.64 -20.69
N GLN A 168 4.73 7.33 -21.84
CA GLN A 168 6.15 7.04 -21.93
C GLN A 168 6.88 8.16 -21.17
N ALA A 169 7.69 7.77 -20.18
CA ALA A 169 8.53 8.67 -19.46
C ALA A 169 9.37 9.47 -20.47
N LYS A 170 8.98 10.72 -20.71
CA LYS A 170 9.84 11.69 -21.37
C LYS A 170 11.02 11.93 -20.43
N GLY A 171 12.21 11.52 -20.86
CA GLY A 171 13.46 11.96 -20.24
C GLY A 171 14.29 10.86 -19.59
N TYR A 172 14.57 9.76 -20.30
CA TYR A 172 15.95 9.28 -20.32
C TYR A 172 16.58 9.80 -21.61
N SER A 173 17.60 10.65 -21.42
CA SER A 173 18.53 11.10 -22.45
C SER A 173 18.88 9.94 -23.37
N GLN A 174 18.60 10.10 -24.66
CA GLN A 174 19.17 9.27 -25.70
C GLN A 174 20.69 9.46 -25.63
N SER A 175 21.39 8.50 -25.02
CA SER A 175 22.79 8.30 -25.36
C SER A 175 22.84 7.81 -26.82
N PRO A 176 23.71 8.38 -27.69
CA PRO A 176 23.82 7.91 -29.06
C PRO A 176 24.35 6.48 -29.05
N GLN A 177 23.50 5.52 -29.38
CA GLN A 177 23.95 4.16 -29.65
C GLN A 177 24.73 4.17 -30.96
N GLY A 178 26.01 3.83 -30.87
CA GLY A 178 26.89 3.57 -32.01
C GLY A 178 26.38 2.43 -32.89
N PRO A 179 26.99 2.24 -34.07
CA PRO A 179 26.38 1.45 -35.14
C PRO A 179 26.43 -0.04 -34.81
N TYR A 180 25.28 -0.63 -34.50
CA TYR A 180 25.12 -2.08 -34.49
C TYR A 180 25.16 -2.60 -35.93
N ARG A 181 26.31 -3.20 -36.28
CA ARG A 181 26.47 -4.17 -37.37
C ARG A 181 25.43 -5.28 -37.22
N ARG A 182 24.73 -5.61 -38.31
CA ARG A 182 23.90 -6.82 -38.40
C ARG A 182 24.76 -8.05 -38.14
N HIS A 183 24.28 -8.93 -37.27
CA HIS A 183 24.87 -10.24 -37.05
C HIS A 183 24.52 -11.12 -38.26
N ASP A 184 25.53 -11.47 -39.03
CA ASP A 184 25.46 -12.44 -40.13
C ASP A 184 25.61 -13.86 -39.51
N PRO A 185 24.69 -14.81 -39.72
CA PRO A 185 24.76 -16.13 -39.09
C PRO A 185 25.75 -17.10 -39.75
N ASP A 186 26.36 -16.75 -40.89
CA ASP A 186 27.11 -17.71 -41.71
C ASP A 186 28.65 -17.63 -41.59
N ARG A 187 29.18 -17.17 -40.45
CA ARG A 187 30.62 -16.87 -40.31
C ARG A 187 31.43 -17.65 -39.27
N ASP A 188 30.97 -18.82 -38.81
CA ASP A 188 31.76 -19.70 -37.95
C ASP A 188 31.77 -21.17 -38.40
N TYR A 189 31.83 -21.40 -39.71
CA TYR A 189 32.38 -22.65 -40.25
C TYR A 189 33.88 -22.44 -40.53
N HIS A 190 34.71 -23.20 -39.80
CA HIS A 190 36.17 -23.38 -39.91
C HIS A 190 37.09 -22.55 -38.99
N LYS A 191 37.46 -23.18 -37.86
CA LYS A 191 38.82 -23.35 -37.25
C LYS A 191 38.60 -23.64 -35.76
N GLY A 192 38.81 -24.84 -35.24
CA GLY A 192 40.09 -25.57 -35.23
C GLY A 192 40.59 -25.63 -33.77
N ARG A 193 40.47 -26.82 -33.18
CA ARG A 193 40.82 -27.28 -31.81
C ARG A 193 42.06 -26.65 -31.15
N ASP A 194 42.05 -26.54 -29.82
CA ASP A 194 42.97 -27.32 -28.94
C ASP A 194 42.48 -27.35 -27.46
N PRO A 195 42.23 -28.54 -26.86
CA PRO A 195 41.75 -28.68 -25.48
C PRO A 195 42.84 -28.88 -24.41
N TYR A 196 44.11 -28.55 -24.66
CA TYR A 196 45.17 -28.64 -23.64
C TYR A 196 46.07 -27.40 -23.62
N ARG A 197 45.79 -26.42 -22.75
CA ARG A 197 46.82 -25.49 -22.25
C ARG A 197 46.91 -25.57 -20.73
N ARG A 198 48.14 -25.84 -20.30
CA ARG A 198 48.59 -26.42 -19.03
C ARG A 198 48.79 -25.34 -17.96
N TYR A 199 48.64 -25.73 -16.70
CA TYR A 199 48.97 -24.98 -15.47
C TYR A 199 50.44 -24.52 -15.48
N ASP A 200 50.69 -23.24 -15.16
CA ASP A 200 52.01 -22.61 -15.09
C ASP A 200 52.37 -22.36 -13.60
N PRO A 201 53.43 -22.99 -13.05
CA PRO A 201 53.74 -22.96 -11.63
C PRO A 201 54.74 -21.86 -11.21
N ASP A 202 55.15 -20.95 -12.08
CA ASP A 202 56.27 -20.02 -11.81
C ASP A 202 55.83 -18.58 -11.43
N GLN A 203 54.82 -18.44 -10.57
CA GLN A 203 54.48 -17.14 -9.94
C GLN A 203 54.64 -17.17 -8.42
N ASP A 204 55.88 -16.93 -7.96
CA ASP A 204 56.30 -16.08 -6.82
C ASP A 204 57.79 -16.30 -6.52
N PRO A 205 58.52 -15.42 -5.80
CA PRO A 205 58.44 -13.96 -5.67
C PRO A 205 59.83 -13.29 -5.88
N ASP A 206 59.85 -11.96 -5.92
CA ASP A 206 60.95 -11.10 -5.42
C ASP A 206 60.38 -9.72 -5.04
#